data_AF-A0A523R5V9-F1
#
_entry.id   AF-A0A523R5V9-F1
#
_cell.length_a   1.000
_cell.length_b   1.000
_cell.length_c   1.000
_cell.angle_alpha   90.00
_cell.angle_beta   90.00
_cell.angle_gamma   90.00
#
_symmetry.space_group_name_H-M   'P 1'
#
loop_
_entity.id
_entity.type
_entity.pdbx_description
1 polymer ?
#
loop_
_entity_poly.entity_id
_entity_poly.type
_entity_poly.pdbx_seq_one_letter_code
_entity_poly.pdbx_strand_id
1 'polypeptide(L)'
;MKVKSIHTLYIVYCIDTEGPLYESLEATFERITSTFDIEVNFTKENLELLQEGKCPKGYKITESILKEIKKFVSSKLLTYKKDWNNLDNMWKSCFSRKFRNKNIFLDDNKNGLIYNFFVMDHVGFSYNNPRRRSYGYNIIFDYYLSLIKNLKSKDKIYWHFHPLHFTRDAHKSASSYTYSWDTIYEIIARRIIDRNFFPCANRPGFHTERPDIHNFLEMWIPFDYANQSMIKEEEIKQRDVMGGRFGDWGRAPSDWSVYHPDYDDYQNIGDCRRVIGKCLNIGTRLRTINEDEIRAAFIEARNSGRAILSFANHDWRDIKDDLIGTYKTIKKIKGEFSDVKIINSSAGDAMRCVLFENTSYNNFDWDINCKEDERYLKIEIDVKKGKTFSPQPFLAIKTIEGNYYHDNFDIQLPFKKFSYVFDNLTIDPKILDTIGIGTCDGYGYPHIIRVYLKNGKVKEIEKVKISSMFR
;
A
#
# COMPACT_ATOMS: atom_id res chain seq x y z
N MET A 1 -31.44 -28.88 13.57
CA MET A 1 -30.86 -28.61 12.24
C MET A 1 -29.56 -27.84 12.43
N LYS A 2 -28.46 -28.34 11.84
CA LYS A 2 -27.09 -27.82 12.00
C LYS A 2 -27.04 -26.32 11.69
N VAL A 3 -26.47 -25.53 12.60
CA VAL A 3 -26.05 -24.14 12.34
C VAL A 3 -25.08 -24.21 11.16
N LYS A 4 -25.50 -23.76 9.97
CA LYS A 4 -24.61 -23.64 8.80
C LYS A 4 -23.46 -22.73 9.22
N SER A 5 -22.22 -23.24 9.32
CA SER A 5 -21.07 -22.36 9.42
C SER A 5 -21.02 -21.57 8.12
N ILE A 6 -21.29 -20.27 8.20
CA ILE A 6 -21.28 -19.42 7.02
C ILE A 6 -19.83 -18.98 6.82
N HIS A 7 -19.19 -19.55 5.79
CA HIS A 7 -17.86 -19.17 5.35
C HIS A 7 -17.86 -17.70 4.91
N THR A 8 -16.72 -17.00 5.02
CA THR A 8 -16.65 -15.57 4.69
C THR A 8 -15.50 -15.27 3.73
N LEU A 9 -15.81 -14.64 2.61
CA LEU A 9 -14.85 -14.05 1.69
C LEU A 9 -14.82 -12.54 1.89
N TYR A 10 -13.69 -12.02 2.38
CA TYR A 10 -13.49 -10.58 2.51
C TYR A 10 -13.04 -9.99 1.17
N ILE A 11 -13.77 -8.99 0.69
CA ILE A 11 -13.43 -8.24 -0.52
C ILE A 11 -12.63 -7.01 -0.12
N VAL A 12 -11.37 -6.94 -0.57
CA VAL A 12 -10.46 -5.84 -0.28
C VAL A 12 -10.09 -5.13 -1.57
N TYR A 13 -10.66 -3.94 -1.76
CA TYR A 13 -10.34 -3.11 -2.92
C TYR A 13 -9.23 -2.11 -2.56
N CYS A 14 -8.03 -2.37 -3.09
CA CYS A 14 -6.83 -1.57 -2.90
C CYS A 14 -6.73 -0.48 -3.97
N ILE A 15 -6.26 0.70 -3.59
CA ILE A 15 -6.00 1.81 -4.50
C ILE A 15 -4.59 2.30 -4.24
N ASP A 16 -3.72 2.10 -5.21
CA ASP A 16 -2.41 2.73 -5.22
C ASP A 16 -2.61 4.21 -5.47
N THR A 17 -2.24 4.99 -4.47
CA THR A 17 -2.56 6.39 -4.38
C THR A 17 -1.30 7.20 -4.52
N GLU A 18 -1.04 7.68 -5.74
CA GLU A 18 0.14 8.51 -6.06
C GLU A 18 -0.26 9.91 -6.58
N GLY A 19 -1.54 10.28 -6.53
CA GLY A 19 -2.02 11.59 -6.95
C GLY A 19 -2.10 11.73 -8.48
N PRO A 20 -2.23 12.97 -9.01
CA PRO A 20 -2.44 13.18 -10.43
C PRO A 20 -1.20 12.79 -11.27
N LEU A 21 -1.44 12.32 -12.49
CA LEU A 21 -0.39 11.92 -13.44
C LEU A 21 -0.59 12.57 -14.81
N TYR A 22 0.38 13.38 -15.23
CA TYR A 22 0.47 13.88 -16.59
C TYR A 22 1.46 13.03 -17.41
N GLU A 23 1.10 12.69 -18.65
CA GLU A 23 1.95 12.02 -19.63
C GLU A 23 1.81 12.73 -20.97
N SER A 24 2.94 13.10 -21.59
CA SER A 24 2.96 13.66 -22.94
C SER A 24 2.85 12.56 -23.99
N LEU A 25 2.56 12.97 -25.23
CA LEU A 25 2.54 12.04 -26.36
C LEU A 25 3.91 11.41 -26.60
N GLU A 26 4.97 12.24 -26.63
CA GLU A 26 6.36 11.80 -26.73
C GLU A 26 6.70 10.75 -25.68
N ALA A 27 6.38 11.03 -24.41
CA ALA A 27 6.53 10.11 -23.29
C ALA A 27 5.81 8.76 -23.47
N THR A 28 4.69 8.75 -24.19
CA THR A 28 3.95 7.51 -24.49
C THR A 28 4.74 6.66 -25.49
N PHE A 29 5.32 7.29 -26.51
CA PHE A 29 6.14 6.60 -27.50
C PHE A 29 7.50 6.15 -26.93
N GLU A 30 8.14 6.93 -26.07
CA GLU A 30 9.33 6.49 -25.31
C GLU A 30 9.06 5.19 -24.54
N ARG A 31 7.86 5.07 -23.98
CA ARG A 31 7.42 3.85 -23.29
C ARG A 31 7.16 2.69 -24.25
N ILE A 32 6.63 2.95 -25.45
CA ILE A 32 6.48 1.91 -26.48
C ILE A 32 7.86 1.37 -26.86
N THR A 33 8.82 2.26 -27.13
CA THR A 33 10.21 1.89 -27.43
C THR A 33 10.81 1.05 -26.31
N SER A 34 10.75 1.51 -25.05
CA SER A 34 11.36 0.76 -23.94
C SER A 34 10.66 -0.55 -23.60
N THR A 35 9.34 -0.67 -23.87
CA THR A 35 8.56 -1.88 -23.57
C THR A 35 8.67 -2.95 -24.66
N PHE A 36 8.66 -2.53 -25.93
CA PHE A 36 8.53 -3.41 -27.09
C PHE A 36 9.71 -3.38 -28.05
N ASP A 37 10.65 -2.44 -27.86
CA ASP A 37 11.79 -2.20 -28.77
C ASP A 37 11.34 -1.81 -30.18
N ILE A 38 10.29 -0.99 -30.23
CA ILE A 38 9.68 -0.49 -31.45
C ILE A 38 9.74 1.04 -31.43
N GLU A 39 10.55 1.63 -32.30
CA GLU A 39 10.63 3.07 -32.49
C GLU A 39 9.65 3.54 -33.56
N VAL A 40 8.67 4.34 -33.15
CA VAL A 40 7.70 5.00 -34.04
C VAL A 40 7.68 6.48 -33.74
N ASN A 41 7.57 7.32 -34.78
CA ASN A 41 7.41 8.76 -34.59
C ASN A 41 6.17 9.09 -33.77
N PHE A 42 6.31 10.02 -32.80
CA PHE A 42 5.28 10.35 -31.81
C PHE A 42 4.16 11.26 -32.34
N THR A 43 3.44 10.85 -33.38
CA THR A 43 2.32 11.61 -33.94
C THR A 43 0.97 11.10 -33.40
N LYS A 44 -0.05 11.97 -33.41
CA LYS A 44 -1.42 11.59 -33.03
C LYS A 44 -1.97 10.51 -33.96
N GLU A 45 -1.73 10.64 -35.27
CA GLU A 45 -2.13 9.66 -36.28
C GLU A 45 -1.52 8.28 -36.00
N ASN A 46 -0.24 8.21 -35.67
CA ASN A 46 0.40 6.94 -35.33
C ASN A 46 -0.19 6.33 -34.05
N LEU A 47 -0.50 7.15 -33.04
CA LEU A 47 -1.16 6.67 -31.82
C LEU A 47 -2.55 6.09 -32.12
N GLU A 48 -3.34 6.76 -32.96
CA GLU A 48 -4.67 6.30 -33.37
C GLU A 48 -4.58 4.95 -34.11
N LEU A 49 -3.64 4.81 -35.06
CA LEU A 49 -3.40 3.54 -35.75
C LEU A 49 -3.04 2.41 -34.77
N LEU A 50 -2.13 2.67 -33.82
CA LEU A 50 -1.76 1.69 -32.80
C LEU A 50 -2.92 1.33 -31.87
N GLN A 51 -3.78 2.29 -31.52
CA GLN A 51 -5.00 2.07 -30.74
C GLN A 51 -6.05 1.23 -31.50
N GLU A 52 -6.10 1.34 -32.82
CA GLU A 52 -6.94 0.50 -33.68
C GLU A 52 -6.34 -0.90 -33.88
N GLY A 53 -5.04 -1.07 -33.63
CA GLY A 53 -4.30 -2.30 -33.93
C GLY A 53 -3.85 -2.38 -35.38
N LYS A 54 -3.52 -1.24 -35.99
CA LYS A 54 -2.96 -1.10 -37.33
C LYS A 54 -1.50 -0.66 -37.25
N CYS A 55 -0.65 -1.23 -38.09
CA CYS A 55 0.75 -0.83 -38.16
C CYS A 55 0.87 0.51 -38.89
N PRO A 56 1.54 1.53 -38.30
CA PRO A 56 1.82 2.78 -39.00
C PRO A 56 2.62 2.58 -40.29
N LYS A 57 2.36 3.42 -41.29
CA LYS A 57 3.01 3.31 -42.61
C LYS A 57 4.52 3.49 -42.48
N GLY A 58 5.29 2.57 -43.10
CA GLY A 58 6.75 2.61 -43.08
C GLY A 58 7.41 1.86 -41.92
N TYR A 59 6.62 1.30 -41.00
CA TYR A 59 7.10 0.50 -39.88
C TYR A 59 6.78 -0.99 -40.08
N LYS A 60 7.55 -1.87 -39.43
CA LYS A 60 7.33 -3.32 -39.43
C LYS A 60 7.09 -3.80 -38.00
N ILE A 61 5.82 -4.05 -37.67
CA ILE A 61 5.41 -4.57 -36.36
C ILE A 61 4.65 -5.87 -36.60
N THR A 62 5.03 -6.95 -35.90
CA THR A 62 4.32 -8.23 -36.01
C THR A 62 2.93 -8.13 -35.41
N GLU A 63 1.98 -8.93 -35.92
CA GLU A 63 0.60 -8.92 -35.42
C GLU A 63 0.52 -9.21 -33.91
N SER A 64 1.35 -10.15 -33.42
CA SER A 64 1.40 -10.47 -31.98
C SER A 64 1.86 -9.28 -31.14
N ILE A 65 2.86 -8.51 -31.58
CA ILE A 65 3.35 -7.33 -30.83
C ILE A 65 2.36 -6.18 -30.95
N LEU A 66 1.75 -6.01 -32.13
CA LEU A 66 0.75 -4.98 -32.36
C LEU A 66 -0.48 -5.14 -31.45
N LYS A 67 -0.89 -6.39 -31.17
CA LYS A 67 -1.94 -6.70 -30.19
C LYS A 67 -1.57 -6.23 -28.77
N GLU A 68 -0.33 -6.46 -28.35
CA GLU A 68 0.18 -6.01 -27.04
C GLU A 68 0.31 -4.48 -26.96
N ILE A 69 0.84 -3.84 -28.02
CA ILE A 69 0.90 -2.38 -28.11
C ILE A 69 -0.52 -1.79 -28.04
N LYS A 70 -1.48 -2.33 -28.79
CA LYS A 70 -2.88 -1.88 -28.73
C LYS A 70 -3.45 -1.91 -27.32
N LYS A 71 -3.19 -2.99 -26.56
CA LYS A 71 -3.59 -3.08 -25.15
C LYS A 71 -2.91 -1.97 -24.34
N PHE A 72 -1.59 -1.82 -24.51
CA PHE A 72 -0.73 -0.87 -23.81
C PHE A 72 -1.14 0.61 -24.02
N VAL A 73 -1.46 0.99 -25.26
CA VAL A 73 -1.80 2.38 -25.64
C VAL A 73 -3.30 2.66 -25.68
N SER A 74 -4.14 1.71 -25.26
CA SER A 74 -5.59 1.87 -25.33
C SER A 74 -6.05 3.19 -24.69
N SER A 75 -7.04 3.85 -25.28
CA SER A 75 -7.46 5.19 -24.84
C SER A 75 -7.88 5.19 -23.36
N LYS A 76 -8.47 4.09 -22.89
CA LYS A 76 -8.79 3.86 -21.49
C LYS A 76 -7.54 3.94 -20.59
N LEU A 77 -6.43 3.34 -21.00
CA LEU A 77 -5.20 3.34 -20.20
C LEU A 77 -4.43 4.67 -20.25
N LEU A 78 -4.61 5.48 -21.30
CA LEU A 78 -3.92 6.77 -21.45
C LEU A 78 -4.73 7.97 -20.95
N THR A 79 -6.01 7.77 -20.59
CA THR A 79 -6.87 8.84 -20.04
C THR A 79 -6.60 9.04 -18.55
N TYR A 80 -5.43 9.61 -18.23
CA TYR A 80 -5.03 9.87 -16.86
C TYR A 80 -5.79 11.06 -16.24
N LYS A 81 -5.98 11.01 -14.92
CA LYS A 81 -6.38 12.17 -14.12
C LYS A 81 -5.13 13.04 -13.91
N LYS A 82 -4.94 14.00 -14.83
CA LYS A 82 -3.70 14.77 -14.97
C LYS A 82 -3.50 15.91 -13.97
N ASP A 83 -4.54 16.24 -13.21
CA ASP A 83 -4.56 17.33 -12.23
C ASP A 83 -5.55 17.03 -11.11
N TRP A 84 -5.51 17.82 -10.04
CA TRP A 84 -6.40 17.66 -8.88
C TRP A 84 -7.88 17.81 -9.24
N ASN A 85 -8.24 18.70 -10.17
CA ASN A 85 -9.64 18.84 -10.62
C ASN A 85 -10.15 17.55 -11.29
N ASN A 86 -9.30 16.84 -12.04
CA ASN A 86 -9.65 15.58 -12.67
C ASN A 86 -9.91 14.49 -11.62
N LEU A 87 -9.07 14.43 -10.57
CA LEU A 87 -9.26 13.54 -9.42
C LEU A 87 -10.53 13.89 -8.64
N ASP A 88 -10.74 15.16 -8.32
CA ASP A 88 -11.93 15.65 -7.60
C ASP A 88 -13.22 15.28 -8.33
N ASN A 89 -13.25 15.44 -9.65
CA ASN A 89 -14.40 15.05 -10.46
C ASN A 89 -14.67 13.55 -10.41
N MET A 90 -13.63 12.72 -10.43
CA MET A 90 -13.77 11.28 -10.27
C MET A 90 -14.28 10.92 -8.86
N TRP A 91 -13.65 11.48 -7.83
CA TRP A 91 -13.97 11.18 -6.44
C TRP A 91 -15.34 11.70 -6.03
N LYS A 92 -15.80 12.84 -6.55
CA LYS A 92 -17.17 13.33 -6.39
C LYS A 92 -18.20 12.27 -6.82
N SER A 93 -17.92 11.55 -7.90
CA SER A 93 -18.77 10.43 -8.36
C SER A 93 -18.58 9.19 -7.49
N CYS A 94 -17.34 8.76 -7.28
CA CYS A 94 -17.00 7.49 -6.63
C CYS A 94 -17.32 7.48 -5.12
N PHE A 95 -17.27 8.63 -4.45
CA PHE A 95 -17.71 8.77 -3.06
C PHE A 95 -19.22 8.98 -2.91
N SER A 96 -19.94 9.27 -4.00
CA SER A 96 -21.38 9.49 -3.91
C SER A 96 -22.09 8.24 -3.37
N ARG A 97 -23.07 8.45 -2.50
CA ARG A 97 -23.90 7.35 -1.96
C ARG A 97 -24.56 6.54 -3.09
N LYS A 98 -24.98 7.22 -4.17
CA LYS A 98 -25.54 6.59 -5.37
C LYS A 98 -24.56 5.60 -6.01
N PHE A 99 -23.28 5.93 -6.08
CA PHE A 99 -22.28 5.03 -6.63
C PHE A 99 -21.92 3.90 -5.65
N ARG A 100 -21.56 4.23 -4.40
CA ARG A 100 -21.07 3.26 -3.41
C ARG A 100 -22.11 2.21 -3.00
N ASN A 101 -23.38 2.60 -3.02
CA ASN A 101 -24.49 1.74 -2.63
C ASN A 101 -25.26 1.19 -3.85
N LYS A 102 -24.66 1.21 -5.05
CA LYS A 102 -25.20 0.42 -6.16
C LYS A 102 -25.36 -1.04 -5.70
N ASN A 103 -26.47 -1.67 -6.07
CA ASN A 103 -26.78 -3.05 -5.67
C ASN A 103 -25.63 -4.03 -5.95
N ILE A 104 -24.88 -3.81 -7.04
CA ILE A 104 -23.75 -4.66 -7.41
C ILE A 104 -22.61 -4.67 -6.37
N PHE A 105 -22.45 -3.57 -5.64
CA PHE A 105 -21.39 -3.42 -4.62
C PHE A 105 -21.84 -3.80 -3.22
N LEU A 106 -23.13 -4.02 -2.98
CA LEU A 106 -23.62 -4.37 -1.65
C LEU A 106 -23.12 -5.76 -1.26
N ASP A 107 -22.49 -5.86 -0.10
CA ASP A 107 -22.12 -7.13 0.49
C ASP A 107 -23.33 -7.86 1.12
N ASP A 108 -23.13 -9.04 1.71
CA ASP A 108 -24.23 -9.81 2.31
C ASP A 108 -24.84 -9.13 3.55
N ASN A 109 -24.12 -8.17 4.15
CA ASN A 109 -24.60 -7.32 5.25
C ASN A 109 -25.19 -5.99 4.76
N LYS A 110 -25.38 -5.82 3.44
CA LYS A 110 -25.89 -4.60 2.80
C LYS A 110 -24.99 -3.37 2.97
N ASN A 111 -23.71 -3.56 3.25
CA ASN A 111 -22.72 -2.49 3.22
C ASN A 111 -22.22 -2.29 1.79
N GLY A 112 -22.02 -1.03 1.40
CA GLY A 112 -21.42 -0.66 0.11
C GLY A 112 -19.90 -0.82 0.09
N LEU A 113 -19.27 -0.25 -0.93
CA LEU A 113 -17.81 -0.27 -1.13
C LEU A 113 -17.05 0.28 0.08
N ILE A 114 -15.83 -0.23 0.30
CA ILE A 114 -14.79 0.35 1.14
C ILE A 114 -13.55 0.53 0.25
N TYR A 115 -13.01 1.75 0.21
CA TYR A 115 -11.75 2.05 -0.46
C TYR A 115 -10.60 1.93 0.54
N ASN A 116 -9.53 1.26 0.12
CA ASN A 116 -8.29 1.15 0.87
C ASN A 116 -7.21 1.93 0.10
N PHE A 117 -6.94 3.16 0.54
CA PHE A 117 -5.97 4.04 -0.11
C PHE A 117 -4.56 3.74 0.41
N PHE A 118 -3.72 3.16 -0.44
CA PHE A 118 -2.32 2.90 -0.15
C PHE A 118 -1.51 4.09 -0.67
N VAL A 119 -1.12 4.99 0.24
CA VAL A 119 -0.67 6.35 -0.12
C VAL A 119 0.84 6.50 -0.04
N MET A 120 1.42 6.99 -1.13
CA MET A 120 2.82 7.40 -1.19
C MET A 120 3.00 8.92 -1.18
N ASP A 121 4.21 9.36 -0.86
CA ASP A 121 4.65 10.74 -0.96
C ASP A 121 5.67 10.85 -2.11
N HIS A 122 5.55 11.88 -2.95
CA HIS A 122 6.56 12.16 -3.97
C HIS A 122 7.65 13.08 -3.41
N VAL A 123 8.66 12.48 -2.79
CA VAL A 123 9.75 13.16 -2.09
C VAL A 123 11.10 12.53 -2.41
N GLY A 124 12.20 13.21 -2.08
CA GLY A 124 13.55 12.72 -2.39
C GLY A 124 13.93 12.81 -3.88
N PHE A 125 13.15 13.51 -4.69
CA PHE A 125 13.39 13.70 -6.12
C PHE A 125 14.26 14.92 -6.42
N SER A 126 14.89 14.90 -7.60
CA SER A 126 15.52 16.06 -8.22
C SER A 126 14.46 17.02 -8.79
N TYR A 127 14.90 18.16 -9.33
CA TYR A 127 14.02 19.14 -9.97
C TYR A 127 13.35 18.64 -11.27
N ASN A 128 13.75 17.47 -11.81
CA ASN A 128 13.20 16.94 -13.05
C ASN A 128 11.84 16.26 -12.86
N ASN A 129 10.75 16.98 -13.17
CA ASN A 129 9.37 16.52 -12.98
C ASN A 129 8.51 16.62 -14.27
N PRO A 130 8.84 15.92 -15.36
CA PRO A 130 8.14 16.05 -16.64
C PRO A 130 6.70 15.51 -16.57
N ARG A 131 6.40 14.67 -15.57
CA ARG A 131 5.06 14.08 -15.34
C ARG A 131 4.20 14.84 -14.35
N ARG A 132 4.70 16.00 -13.87
CA ARG A 132 3.98 16.92 -12.99
C ARG A 132 3.45 16.24 -11.72
N ARG A 133 4.26 15.31 -11.17
CA ARG A 133 3.96 14.65 -9.89
C ARG A 133 3.83 15.69 -8.79
N SER A 134 2.95 15.45 -7.84
CA SER A 134 2.70 16.37 -6.72
C SER A 134 3.74 16.20 -5.63
N TYR A 135 4.80 17.02 -5.67
CA TYR A 135 5.94 16.92 -4.76
C TYR A 135 5.60 17.35 -3.33
N GLY A 136 6.23 16.68 -2.37
CA GLY A 136 6.26 17.08 -0.98
C GLY A 136 5.71 16.03 -0.01
N TYR A 137 6.11 16.17 1.24
CA TYR A 137 5.64 15.31 2.32
C TYR A 137 4.15 15.54 2.59
N ASN A 138 3.42 14.43 2.78
CA ASN A 138 2.01 14.38 3.11
C ASN A 138 1.04 15.05 2.11
N ILE A 139 1.47 15.54 0.95
CA ILE A 139 0.58 16.25 0.01
C ILE A 139 -0.58 15.37 -0.44
N ILE A 140 -0.26 14.15 -0.89
CA ILE A 140 -1.27 13.18 -1.32
C ILE A 140 -2.01 12.62 -0.11
N PHE A 141 -1.27 12.31 0.97
CA PHE A 141 -1.84 11.81 2.23
C PHE A 141 -2.94 12.74 2.76
N ASP A 142 -2.69 14.04 2.84
CA ASP A 142 -3.61 15.04 3.36
C ASP A 142 -4.83 15.23 2.46
N TYR A 143 -4.65 15.16 1.14
CA TYR A 143 -5.77 15.19 0.20
C TYR A 143 -6.77 14.05 0.51
N TYR A 144 -6.31 12.80 0.56
CA TYR A 144 -7.19 11.66 0.83
C TYR A 144 -7.72 11.64 2.26
N LEU A 145 -6.89 12.05 3.24
CA LEU A 145 -7.33 12.19 4.62
C LEU A 145 -8.48 13.20 4.74
N SER A 146 -8.37 14.33 4.03
CA SER A 146 -9.42 15.35 4.00
C SER A 146 -10.70 14.84 3.35
N LEU A 147 -10.61 14.10 2.23
CA LEU A 147 -11.76 13.49 1.58
C LEU A 147 -12.51 12.54 2.52
N ILE A 148 -11.78 11.64 3.19
CA ILE A 148 -12.36 10.67 4.12
C ILE A 148 -13.04 11.37 5.29
N LYS A 149 -12.37 12.36 5.91
CA LYS A 149 -12.91 13.12 7.05
C LYS A 149 -14.15 13.92 6.66
N ASN A 150 -14.07 14.72 5.60
CA ASN A 150 -15.13 15.63 5.17
C ASN A 150 -16.38 14.86 4.73
N LEU A 151 -16.20 13.69 4.12
CA LEU A 151 -17.31 12.84 3.67
C LEU A 151 -17.74 11.80 4.71
N LYS A 152 -17.13 11.81 5.91
CA LYS A 152 -17.36 10.84 7.00
C LYS A 152 -17.33 9.39 6.49
N SER A 153 -16.36 9.11 5.62
CA SER A 153 -16.24 7.82 4.97
C SER A 153 -15.69 6.75 5.91
N LYS A 154 -16.01 5.47 5.64
CA LYS A 154 -15.43 4.30 6.32
C LYS A 154 -14.10 3.86 5.73
N ASP A 155 -13.64 4.52 4.67
CA ASP A 155 -12.40 4.21 3.95
C ASP A 155 -11.17 4.37 4.85
N LYS A 156 -10.11 3.69 4.46
CA LYS A 156 -8.86 3.64 5.22
C LYS A 156 -7.68 4.13 4.41
N ILE A 157 -6.66 4.59 5.12
CA ILE A 157 -5.36 4.95 4.56
C ILE A 157 -4.32 3.93 5.06
N TYR A 158 -3.46 3.50 4.15
CA TYR A 158 -2.37 2.56 4.34
C TYR A 158 -1.10 3.04 3.64
N TRP A 159 -0.02 2.29 3.75
CA TRP A 159 1.29 2.69 3.26
C TRP A 159 1.61 2.13 1.88
N HIS A 160 2.17 3.00 1.05
CA HIS A 160 2.67 2.69 -0.29
C HIS A 160 3.94 3.47 -0.50
N PHE A 161 4.89 2.89 -1.21
CA PHE A 161 6.13 3.56 -1.54
C PHE A 161 6.74 3.00 -2.82
N HIS A 162 7.32 3.90 -3.61
CA HIS A 162 8.11 3.57 -4.79
C HIS A 162 9.57 3.94 -4.52
N PRO A 163 10.51 2.99 -4.61
CA PRO A 163 11.92 3.30 -4.46
C PRO A 163 12.43 4.34 -5.46
N LEU A 164 13.28 5.22 -4.96
CA LEU A 164 13.87 6.31 -5.73
C LEU A 164 14.79 5.76 -6.81
N HIS A 165 14.64 6.28 -8.02
CA HIS A 165 15.63 6.04 -9.07
C HIS A 165 16.97 6.72 -8.72
N PHE A 166 18.09 6.18 -9.18
CA PHE A 166 19.43 6.74 -8.89
C PHE A 166 19.58 8.19 -9.39
N THR A 167 18.92 8.55 -10.49
CA THR A 167 18.88 9.94 -11.01
C THR A 167 17.89 10.84 -10.27
N ARG A 168 17.08 10.27 -9.37
CA ARG A 168 16.02 10.94 -8.60
C ARG A 168 14.99 11.67 -9.48
N ASP A 169 14.81 11.27 -10.74
CA ASP A 169 13.73 11.80 -11.59
C ASP A 169 12.37 11.27 -11.11
N ALA A 170 11.38 12.14 -10.87
CA ALA A 170 10.10 11.71 -10.26
C ALA A 170 9.18 10.83 -11.12
N HIS A 171 9.54 10.63 -12.38
CA HIS A 171 8.82 9.75 -13.28
C HIS A 171 9.49 8.38 -13.42
N LYS A 172 10.65 8.21 -12.80
CA LYS A 172 11.39 6.96 -12.75
C LYS A 172 11.31 6.42 -11.33
N SER A 173 11.35 5.10 -11.25
CA SER A 173 11.48 4.40 -9.98
C SER A 173 12.52 3.31 -10.13
N ALA A 174 13.08 2.90 -9.00
CA ALA A 174 13.93 1.72 -8.91
C ALA A 174 13.24 0.64 -8.08
N SER A 175 14.01 -0.34 -7.63
CA SER A 175 13.53 -1.44 -6.78
C SER A 175 14.33 -1.61 -5.48
N SER A 176 15.30 -0.72 -5.20
CA SER A 176 16.10 -0.78 -3.97
C SER A 176 15.49 0.13 -2.90
N TYR A 177 14.87 -0.49 -1.91
CA TYR A 177 14.34 0.20 -0.74
C TYR A 177 15.47 0.71 0.15
N THR A 178 16.58 -0.04 0.28
CA THR A 178 17.77 0.40 1.03
C THR A 178 18.32 1.74 0.56
N TYR A 179 18.36 1.96 -0.77
CA TYR A 179 18.78 3.24 -1.34
C TYR A 179 17.84 4.41 -0.97
N SER A 180 16.60 4.12 -0.55
CA SER A 180 15.57 5.10 -0.22
C SER A 180 15.23 5.13 1.28
N TRP A 181 16.00 4.45 2.14
CA TRP A 181 15.67 4.30 3.56
C TRP A 181 15.60 5.64 4.30
N ASP A 182 16.52 6.57 4.02
CA ASP A 182 16.49 7.93 4.56
C ASP A 182 15.12 8.61 4.34
N THR A 183 14.63 8.51 3.11
CA THR A 183 13.38 9.10 2.65
C THR A 183 12.18 8.37 3.27
N ILE A 184 12.23 7.03 3.34
CA ILE A 184 11.17 6.22 3.96
C ILE A 184 11.06 6.54 5.45
N TYR A 185 12.18 6.60 6.16
CA TYR A 185 12.21 6.91 7.58
C TYR A 185 11.68 8.31 7.86
N GLU A 186 12.05 9.31 7.04
CA GLU A 186 11.51 10.65 7.17
C GLU A 186 9.99 10.69 6.92
N ILE A 187 9.48 9.99 5.90
CA ILE A 187 8.02 9.88 5.65
C ILE A 187 7.31 9.32 6.89
N ILE A 188 7.79 8.20 7.45
CA ILE A 188 7.16 7.57 8.60
C ILE A 188 7.27 8.47 9.84
N ALA A 189 8.42 9.09 10.08
CA ALA A 189 8.62 10.02 11.20
C ALA A 189 7.64 11.20 11.13
N ARG A 190 7.50 11.83 9.96
CA ARG A 190 6.52 12.89 9.70
C ARG A 190 5.09 12.41 9.91
N ARG A 191 4.73 11.21 9.45
CA ARG A 191 3.39 10.65 9.62
C ARG A 191 3.05 10.34 11.08
N ILE A 192 4.01 9.84 11.87
CA ILE A 192 3.83 9.60 13.31
C ILE A 192 3.63 10.94 14.02
N ILE A 193 4.55 11.89 13.82
CA ILE A 193 4.62 13.13 14.59
C ILE A 193 3.51 14.10 14.16
N ASP A 194 3.32 14.29 12.86
CA ASP A 194 2.45 15.35 12.33
C ASP A 194 1.05 14.85 11.94
N ARG A 195 0.83 13.54 11.81
CA ARG A 195 -0.44 12.98 11.29
C ARG A 195 -1.07 11.86 12.11
N ASN A 196 -0.46 11.47 13.24
CA ASN A 196 -0.98 10.39 14.09
C ASN A 196 -1.19 9.07 13.32
N PHE A 197 -0.29 8.79 12.38
CA PHE A 197 -0.35 7.63 11.52
C PHE A 197 0.90 6.77 11.67
N PHE A 198 0.68 5.47 11.90
CA PHE A 198 1.71 4.45 11.80
C PHE A 198 1.17 3.31 10.92
N PRO A 199 1.94 2.80 9.95
CA PRO A 199 1.42 1.87 8.97
C PRO A 199 1.18 0.47 9.55
N CYS A 200 -0.01 -0.09 9.28
CA CYS A 200 -0.32 -1.50 9.58
C CYS A 200 -0.47 -2.38 8.34
N ALA A 201 -0.63 -1.80 7.14
CA ALA A 201 -0.65 -2.54 5.89
C ALA A 201 0.15 -1.83 4.81
N ASN A 202 0.80 -2.63 3.97
CA ASN A 202 1.58 -2.23 2.81
C ASN A 202 0.95 -2.76 1.53
N ARG A 203 1.14 -1.99 0.46
CA ARG A 203 1.15 -2.52 -0.90
C ARG A 203 2.40 -1.97 -1.60
N PRO A 204 3.33 -2.79 -2.10
CA PRO A 204 4.60 -2.28 -2.61
C PRO A 204 4.44 -1.69 -4.01
N GLY A 205 5.26 -0.68 -4.31
CA GLY A 205 5.37 -0.13 -5.65
C GLY A 205 5.75 -1.21 -6.67
N PHE A 206 5.04 -1.22 -7.80
CA PHE A 206 5.14 -2.27 -8.83
C PHE A 206 4.92 -3.71 -8.35
N HIS A 207 4.48 -3.95 -7.11
CA HIS A 207 4.46 -5.28 -6.50
C HIS A 207 5.86 -5.88 -6.27
N THR A 208 6.88 -5.02 -6.17
CA THR A 208 8.26 -5.44 -5.96
C THR A 208 8.49 -5.85 -4.51
N GLU A 209 8.87 -7.10 -4.30
CA GLU A 209 9.48 -7.59 -3.06
C GLU A 209 10.90 -8.07 -3.35
N ARG A 210 11.81 -7.75 -2.42
CA ARG A 210 13.25 -8.05 -2.45
C ARG A 210 13.73 -8.15 -0.98
N PRO A 211 14.93 -8.70 -0.71
CA PRO A 211 15.39 -8.89 0.67
C PRO A 211 15.36 -7.61 1.53
N ASP A 212 15.59 -6.45 0.93
CA ASP A 212 15.60 -5.15 1.62
C ASP A 212 14.20 -4.69 2.09
N ILE A 213 13.20 -4.65 1.20
CA ILE A 213 11.81 -4.36 1.64
C ILE A 213 11.26 -5.47 2.51
N HIS A 214 11.59 -6.73 2.21
CA HIS A 214 11.14 -7.86 3.01
C HIS A 214 11.56 -7.69 4.48
N ASN A 215 12.84 -7.38 4.70
CA ASN A 215 13.38 -7.11 6.03
C ASN A 215 12.75 -5.86 6.68
N PHE A 216 12.60 -4.78 5.91
CA PHE A 216 11.97 -3.55 6.40
C PHE A 216 10.52 -3.77 6.88
N LEU A 217 9.72 -4.51 6.11
CA LEU A 217 8.33 -4.80 6.47
C LEU A 217 8.26 -5.72 7.69
N GLU A 218 9.11 -6.75 7.75
CA GLU A 218 9.22 -7.64 8.92
C GLU A 218 9.61 -6.88 10.20
N MET A 219 10.29 -5.75 10.06
CA MET A 219 10.56 -4.83 11.15
C MET A 219 9.37 -3.96 11.53
N TRP A 220 8.46 -3.56 10.64
CA TRP A 220 7.53 -2.45 10.99
C TRP A 220 6.07 -2.64 10.60
N ILE A 221 5.77 -3.40 9.54
CA ILE A 221 4.45 -3.44 8.91
C ILE A 221 3.95 -4.88 8.82
N PRO A 222 2.91 -5.26 9.58
CA PRO A 222 2.48 -6.65 9.73
C PRO A 222 1.78 -7.24 8.52
N PHE A 223 1.11 -6.42 7.71
CA PHE A 223 0.29 -6.90 6.61
C PHE A 223 0.80 -6.40 5.27
N ASP A 224 0.88 -7.29 4.29
CA ASP A 224 1.36 -6.96 2.97
C ASP A 224 0.46 -7.57 1.89
N TYR A 225 0.06 -6.75 0.93
CA TYR A 225 -0.80 -7.10 -0.19
C TYR A 225 -0.01 -7.13 -1.51
N ALA A 226 1.11 -7.84 -1.52
CA ALA A 226 2.05 -7.81 -2.64
C ALA A 226 1.95 -9.00 -3.59
N ASN A 227 1.51 -10.17 -3.13
CA ASN A 227 1.61 -11.41 -3.90
C ASN A 227 0.78 -11.35 -5.20
N GLN A 228 1.44 -11.52 -6.34
CA GLN A 228 0.79 -11.56 -7.65
C GLN A 228 0.89 -12.91 -8.38
N SER A 229 1.23 -13.97 -7.66
CA SER A 229 1.24 -15.33 -8.20
C SER A 229 -0.15 -15.68 -8.71
N MET A 230 -0.27 -16.08 -9.98
CA MET A 230 -1.53 -16.46 -10.60
C MET A 230 -1.63 -17.98 -10.71
N ILE A 231 -2.85 -18.51 -10.67
CA ILE A 231 -3.12 -19.95 -10.84
C ILE A 231 -2.65 -20.44 -12.21
N LYS A 232 -2.74 -19.57 -13.22
CA LYS A 232 -2.22 -19.80 -14.56
C LYS A 232 -1.22 -18.69 -14.87
N GLU A 233 0.00 -19.07 -15.21
CA GLU A 233 1.02 -18.11 -15.63
C GLU A 233 0.60 -17.38 -16.91
N GLU A 234 0.84 -16.06 -16.95
CA GLU A 234 0.66 -15.25 -18.15
C GLU A 234 1.95 -15.25 -18.97
N GLU A 235 1.83 -15.40 -20.30
CA GLU A 235 2.96 -15.24 -21.21
C GLU A 235 3.39 -13.75 -21.26
N ILE A 236 4.58 -13.43 -20.75
CA ILE A 236 5.12 -12.06 -20.71
C ILE A 236 5.86 -11.75 -22.01
N LYS A 237 5.30 -10.86 -22.83
CA LYS A 237 5.91 -10.35 -24.08
C LYS A 237 6.56 -8.97 -23.94
N GLN A 238 6.51 -8.39 -22.75
CA GLN A 238 6.85 -6.99 -22.48
C GLN A 238 8.21 -6.93 -21.76
N ARG A 239 9.22 -6.33 -22.42
CA ARG A 239 10.62 -6.36 -21.96
C ARG A 239 10.84 -5.71 -20.61
N ASP A 240 9.99 -4.74 -20.27
CA ASP A 240 10.09 -3.97 -19.04
C ASP A 240 9.78 -4.77 -17.77
N VAL A 241 9.11 -5.93 -17.89
CA VAL A 241 8.75 -6.82 -16.78
C VAL A 241 9.23 -8.27 -16.95
N MET A 242 9.99 -8.56 -18.01
CA MET A 242 10.56 -9.89 -18.25
C MET A 242 11.48 -10.35 -17.11
N GLY A 243 11.52 -11.66 -16.87
CA GLY A 243 12.39 -12.27 -15.87
C GLY A 243 12.07 -11.86 -14.42
N GLY A 244 10.81 -11.52 -14.13
CA GLY A 244 10.41 -11.08 -12.79
C GLY A 244 10.80 -9.63 -12.44
N ARG A 245 11.23 -8.84 -13.45
CA ARG A 245 11.55 -7.42 -13.24
C ARG A 245 10.33 -6.67 -12.69
N PHE A 246 10.56 -5.95 -11.59
CA PHE A 246 9.56 -5.24 -10.80
C PHE A 246 8.61 -6.11 -9.97
N GLY A 247 8.92 -7.39 -9.74
CA GLY A 247 8.20 -8.21 -8.77
C GLY A 247 8.05 -9.63 -9.28
N ASP A 248 8.93 -10.52 -8.83
CA ASP A 248 8.84 -11.95 -9.10
C ASP A 248 7.95 -12.62 -8.05
N TRP A 249 6.97 -13.39 -8.51
CA TRP A 249 6.05 -14.12 -7.66
C TRP A 249 5.84 -15.56 -8.15
N GLY A 250 6.68 -16.02 -9.10
CA GLY A 250 6.49 -17.31 -9.78
C GLY A 250 6.59 -18.53 -8.86
N ARG A 251 7.24 -18.40 -7.69
CA ARG A 251 7.34 -19.46 -6.68
C ARG A 251 6.39 -19.28 -5.50
N ALA A 252 5.70 -18.13 -5.43
CA ALA A 252 4.83 -17.83 -4.31
C ALA A 252 3.52 -18.62 -4.37
N PRO A 253 2.88 -18.89 -3.21
CA PRO A 253 1.56 -19.51 -3.16
C PRO A 253 0.60 -18.83 -4.15
N SER A 254 0.04 -19.63 -5.06
CA SER A 254 -0.86 -19.15 -6.12
C SER A 254 -2.33 -19.21 -5.72
N ASP A 255 -2.65 -19.85 -4.59
CA ASP A 255 -3.99 -19.83 -4.01
C ASP A 255 -4.32 -18.47 -3.36
N TRP A 256 -5.49 -18.37 -2.71
CA TRP A 256 -5.96 -17.15 -2.06
C TRP A 256 -5.82 -17.20 -0.54
N SER A 257 -4.97 -18.10 -0.03
CA SER A 257 -4.56 -18.08 1.36
C SER A 257 -3.63 -16.89 1.63
N VAL A 258 -3.44 -16.60 2.91
CA VAL A 258 -2.39 -15.68 3.38
C VAL A 258 -1.30 -16.53 4.02
N TYR A 259 -0.04 -16.08 3.93
CA TYR A 259 1.08 -16.85 4.47
C TYR A 259 2.10 -15.95 5.17
N HIS A 260 2.76 -16.55 6.16
CA HIS A 260 3.98 -16.01 6.72
C HIS A 260 5.13 -16.36 5.77
N PRO A 261 5.91 -15.39 5.26
CA PRO A 261 7.00 -15.69 4.36
C PRO A 261 8.20 -16.29 5.08
N ASP A 262 9.07 -16.96 4.34
CA ASP A 262 10.42 -17.30 4.80
C ASP A 262 11.30 -16.05 4.89
N TYR A 263 12.30 -16.10 5.79
CA TYR A 263 13.21 -14.98 6.05
C TYR A 263 14.12 -14.66 4.85
N ASP A 264 14.61 -15.70 4.16
CA ASP A 264 15.54 -15.54 3.03
C ASP A 264 14.80 -15.47 1.68
N ASP A 265 13.62 -16.09 1.58
CA ASP A 265 12.80 -16.07 0.36
C ASP A 265 11.34 -15.70 0.64
N TYR A 266 10.98 -14.45 0.34
CA TYR A 266 9.62 -13.95 0.51
C TYR A 266 8.55 -14.73 -0.27
N GLN A 267 8.94 -15.53 -1.27
CA GLN A 267 8.01 -16.36 -2.04
C GLN A 267 7.70 -17.68 -1.34
N ASN A 268 8.50 -18.14 -0.38
CA ASN A 268 8.23 -19.39 0.34
C ASN A 268 7.44 -19.13 1.63
N ILE A 269 6.70 -20.14 2.08
CA ILE A 269 6.10 -20.14 3.42
C ILE A 269 7.21 -20.35 4.45
N GLY A 270 7.19 -19.58 5.52
CA GLY A 270 8.12 -19.68 6.65
C GLY A 270 7.55 -19.04 7.92
N ASP A 271 8.43 -18.54 8.79
CA ASP A 271 8.09 -18.15 10.16
C ASP A 271 8.26 -16.64 10.45
N CYS A 272 8.37 -15.80 9.41
CA CYS A 272 8.35 -14.35 9.61
C CYS A 272 7.05 -13.90 10.27
N ARG A 273 7.09 -12.82 11.06
CA ARG A 273 5.91 -12.29 11.76
C ARG A 273 4.90 -11.69 10.79
N ARG A 274 5.41 -11.02 9.75
CA ARG A 274 4.59 -10.42 8.69
C ARG A 274 3.77 -11.48 7.96
N VAL A 275 2.64 -11.06 7.40
CA VAL A 275 1.77 -11.89 6.57
C VAL A 275 1.59 -11.27 5.19
N ILE A 276 1.73 -12.09 4.15
CA ILE A 276 1.53 -11.74 2.75
C ILE A 276 0.19 -12.29 2.26
N GLY A 277 -0.61 -11.43 1.64
CA GLY A 277 -1.83 -11.76 0.93
C GLY A 277 -1.73 -11.48 -0.56
N LYS A 278 -2.43 -12.29 -1.36
CA LYS A 278 -2.52 -12.12 -2.81
C LYS A 278 -3.34 -10.90 -3.20
N CYS A 279 -2.81 -10.07 -4.12
CA CYS A 279 -3.46 -8.89 -4.67
C CYS A 279 -3.21 -8.77 -6.18
N LEU A 280 -4.25 -9.02 -6.96
CA LEU A 280 -4.18 -8.95 -8.43
C LEU A 280 -4.66 -7.60 -8.95
N ASN A 281 -4.28 -7.25 -10.17
CA ASN A 281 -4.69 -5.97 -10.73
C ASN A 281 -6.08 -6.05 -11.38
N ILE A 282 -6.75 -4.90 -11.49
CA ILE A 282 -7.88 -4.69 -12.40
C ILE A 282 -7.54 -3.53 -13.35
N GLY A 283 -8.20 -3.48 -14.51
CA GLY A 283 -8.09 -2.32 -15.41
C GLY A 283 -6.70 -2.02 -15.98
N THR A 284 -5.79 -2.98 -15.97
CA THR A 284 -4.41 -2.82 -16.47
C THR A 284 -4.02 -3.96 -17.42
N ARG A 285 -2.75 -3.99 -17.82
CA ARG A 285 -2.21 -4.93 -18.81
C ARG A 285 -1.63 -6.23 -18.25
N LEU A 286 -1.26 -6.29 -16.97
CA LEU A 286 -0.50 -7.39 -16.37
C LEU A 286 -1.20 -7.94 -15.13
N ARG A 287 -1.15 -9.28 -14.98
CA ARG A 287 -1.58 -10.02 -13.79
C ARG A 287 -2.97 -9.58 -13.31
N THR A 288 -3.90 -9.60 -14.27
CA THR A 288 -5.26 -9.08 -14.07
C THR A 288 -6.16 -10.19 -13.57
N ILE A 289 -6.90 -9.92 -12.50
CA ILE A 289 -7.86 -10.86 -11.92
C ILE A 289 -8.89 -11.32 -12.97
N ASN A 290 -9.24 -12.61 -12.93
CA ASN A 290 -10.18 -13.24 -13.87
C ASN A 290 -11.20 -14.14 -13.14
N GLU A 291 -12.09 -14.79 -13.89
CA GLU A 291 -13.12 -15.67 -13.31
C GLU A 291 -12.55 -16.86 -12.52
N ASP A 292 -11.47 -17.46 -13.00
CA ASP A 292 -10.83 -18.61 -12.34
C ASP A 292 -10.23 -18.20 -10.99
N GLU A 293 -9.58 -17.03 -10.96
CA GLU A 293 -9.04 -16.43 -9.74
C GLU A 293 -10.13 -16.12 -8.71
N ILE A 294 -11.23 -15.48 -9.13
CA ILE A 294 -12.35 -15.17 -8.23
C ILE A 294 -12.96 -16.46 -7.69
N ARG A 295 -13.15 -17.49 -8.54
CA ARG A 295 -13.69 -18.79 -8.12
C ARG A 295 -12.77 -19.48 -7.10
N ALA A 296 -11.45 -19.43 -7.31
CA ALA A 296 -10.49 -19.98 -6.38
C ALA A 296 -10.55 -19.31 -5.00
N ALA A 297 -10.75 -17.99 -4.94
CA ALA A 297 -10.93 -17.28 -3.66
C ALA A 297 -12.20 -17.73 -2.90
N PHE A 298 -13.29 -18.01 -3.63
CA PHE A 298 -14.50 -18.59 -3.03
C PHE A 298 -14.29 -20.02 -2.52
N ILE A 299 -13.55 -20.84 -3.27
CA ILE A 299 -13.16 -22.20 -2.84
C ILE A 299 -12.31 -22.13 -1.58
N GLU A 300 -11.34 -21.22 -1.54
CA GLU A 300 -10.49 -21.01 -0.39
C GLU A 300 -11.32 -20.64 0.85
N ALA A 301 -12.21 -19.64 0.75
CA ALA A 301 -13.10 -19.27 1.86
C ALA A 301 -13.96 -20.44 2.36
N ARG A 302 -14.45 -21.30 1.44
CA ARG A 302 -15.20 -22.50 1.81
C ARG A 302 -14.33 -23.53 2.54
N ASN A 303 -13.07 -23.69 2.13
CA ASN A 303 -12.17 -24.69 2.71
C ASN A 303 -11.63 -24.26 4.07
N SER A 304 -11.13 -23.02 4.20
CA SER A 304 -10.49 -22.51 5.42
C SER A 304 -11.45 -21.79 6.35
N GLY A 305 -12.72 -21.59 5.94
CA GLY A 305 -13.70 -20.82 6.71
C GLY A 305 -13.69 -19.33 6.39
N ARG A 306 -12.52 -18.77 6.10
CA ARG A 306 -12.32 -17.35 5.81
C ARG A 306 -11.19 -17.15 4.80
N ALA A 307 -11.40 -16.29 3.82
CA ALA A 307 -10.36 -15.91 2.85
C ALA A 307 -10.47 -14.43 2.45
N ILE A 308 -9.45 -13.94 1.74
CA ILE A 308 -9.42 -12.56 1.22
C ILE A 308 -9.35 -12.62 -0.31
N LEU A 309 -10.28 -11.96 -0.98
CA LEU A 309 -10.18 -11.61 -2.39
C LEU A 309 -9.77 -10.14 -2.49
N SER A 310 -8.50 -9.90 -2.76
CA SER A 310 -7.98 -8.54 -2.91
C SER A 310 -7.57 -8.22 -4.35
N PHE A 311 -7.85 -6.98 -4.76
CA PHE A 311 -7.48 -6.49 -6.08
C PHE A 311 -7.24 -4.99 -6.07
N ALA A 312 -6.49 -4.50 -7.05
CA ALA A 312 -5.96 -3.15 -7.03
C ALA A 312 -6.13 -2.35 -8.32
N ASN A 313 -6.24 -1.03 -8.13
CA ASN A 313 -6.25 0.01 -9.17
C ASN A 313 -5.33 1.17 -8.77
N HIS A 314 -5.23 2.18 -9.63
CA HIS A 314 -4.51 3.43 -9.35
C HIS A 314 -5.46 4.64 -9.38
N ASP A 315 -5.20 5.64 -8.55
CA ASP A 315 -6.07 6.82 -8.44
C ASP A 315 -6.02 7.76 -9.65
N TRP A 316 -4.91 7.81 -10.39
CA TRP A 316 -4.84 8.59 -11.64
C TRP A 316 -5.54 7.92 -12.83
N ARG A 317 -6.21 6.78 -12.66
CA ARG A 317 -7.04 6.15 -13.71
C ARG A 317 -8.51 6.26 -13.34
N ASP A 318 -9.40 6.23 -14.34
CA ASP A 318 -10.83 6.13 -14.05
C ASP A 318 -11.18 4.72 -13.56
N ILE A 319 -11.45 4.60 -12.26
CA ILE A 319 -11.66 3.31 -11.61
C ILE A 319 -13.06 2.71 -11.80
N LYS A 320 -14.03 3.49 -12.31
CA LYS A 320 -15.45 3.13 -12.19
C LYS A 320 -15.79 1.85 -12.96
N ASP A 321 -15.37 1.76 -14.21
CA ASP A 321 -15.78 0.66 -15.10
C ASP A 321 -15.09 -0.65 -14.72
N ASP A 322 -13.81 -0.58 -14.34
CA ASP A 322 -13.05 -1.74 -13.86
C ASP A 322 -13.63 -2.30 -12.58
N LEU A 323 -14.00 -1.43 -11.64
CA LEU A 323 -14.62 -1.85 -10.39
C LEU A 323 -16.00 -2.48 -10.63
N ILE A 324 -16.82 -1.89 -11.50
CA ILE A 324 -18.13 -2.45 -11.87
C ILE A 324 -17.96 -3.82 -12.54
N GLY A 325 -17.03 -3.95 -13.49
CA GLY A 325 -16.76 -5.21 -14.18
C GLY A 325 -16.30 -6.31 -13.23
N THR A 326 -15.41 -5.98 -12.30
CA THR A 326 -14.91 -6.90 -11.27
C THR A 326 -16.04 -7.37 -10.36
N TYR A 327 -16.86 -6.46 -9.82
CA TYR A 327 -17.99 -6.83 -8.97
C TYR A 327 -19.09 -7.59 -9.71
N LYS A 328 -19.34 -7.32 -11.00
CA LYS A 328 -20.23 -8.17 -11.81
C LYS A 328 -19.75 -9.62 -11.83
N THR A 329 -18.45 -9.82 -12.00
CA THR A 329 -17.83 -11.14 -12.00
C THR A 329 -17.91 -11.79 -10.62
N ILE A 330 -17.57 -11.07 -9.54
CA ILE A 330 -17.73 -11.55 -8.16
C ILE A 330 -19.17 -12.00 -7.89
N LYS A 331 -20.17 -11.20 -8.30
CA LYS A 331 -21.59 -11.52 -8.08
C LYS A 331 -22.06 -12.70 -8.92
N LYS A 332 -21.56 -12.86 -10.15
CA LYS A 332 -21.79 -14.04 -10.98
C LYS A 332 -21.30 -15.29 -10.26
N ILE A 333 -20.02 -15.31 -9.86
CA ILE A 333 -19.40 -16.47 -9.19
C ILE A 333 -20.04 -16.73 -7.82
N LYS A 334 -20.40 -15.70 -7.05
CA LYS A 334 -21.12 -15.84 -5.78
C LYS A 334 -22.39 -16.70 -5.88
N GLY A 335 -23.05 -16.71 -7.05
CA GLY A 335 -24.22 -17.57 -7.31
C GLY A 335 -23.91 -19.07 -7.20
N GLU A 336 -22.67 -19.48 -7.46
CA GLU A 336 -22.16 -20.86 -7.32
C GLU A 336 -21.82 -21.20 -5.85
N PHE A 337 -21.71 -20.20 -4.95
CA PHE A 337 -21.25 -20.34 -3.57
C PHE A 337 -22.26 -19.75 -2.57
N SER A 338 -23.47 -20.33 -2.50
CA SER A 338 -24.56 -19.83 -1.63
C SER A 338 -24.24 -19.88 -0.13
N ASP A 339 -23.28 -20.71 0.27
CA ASP A 339 -22.77 -20.96 1.62
C ASP A 339 -21.62 -20.02 2.05
N VAL A 340 -21.02 -19.29 1.10
CA VAL A 340 -19.96 -18.30 1.38
C VAL A 340 -20.56 -16.90 1.34
N LYS A 341 -20.46 -16.13 2.42
CA LYS A 341 -20.78 -14.69 2.45
C LYS A 341 -19.65 -13.88 1.84
N ILE A 342 -19.98 -12.77 1.19
CA ILE A 342 -19.01 -11.72 0.88
C ILE A 342 -19.18 -10.56 1.85
N ILE A 343 -18.06 -9.97 2.26
CA ILE A 343 -17.99 -8.80 3.13
C ILE A 343 -17.00 -7.80 2.55
N ASN A 344 -17.44 -6.57 2.28
CA ASN A 344 -16.50 -5.51 1.89
C ASN A 344 -15.72 -5.08 3.12
N SER A 345 -14.38 -5.12 3.05
CA SER A 345 -13.53 -4.93 4.23
C SER A 345 -12.42 -3.92 4.01
N SER A 346 -11.91 -3.40 5.12
CA SER A 346 -10.62 -2.75 5.11
C SER A 346 -9.48 -3.78 5.01
N ALA A 347 -8.33 -3.36 4.49
CA ALA A 347 -7.17 -4.22 4.32
C ALA A 347 -6.66 -4.77 5.68
N GLY A 348 -6.61 -3.92 6.71
CA GLY A 348 -6.22 -4.33 8.06
C GLY A 348 -7.25 -5.25 8.73
N ASP A 349 -8.55 -4.93 8.61
CA ASP A 349 -9.60 -5.76 9.20
C ASP A 349 -9.69 -7.14 8.55
N ALA A 350 -9.54 -7.22 7.22
CA ALA A 350 -9.58 -8.50 6.51
C ALA A 350 -8.47 -9.45 6.97
N MET A 351 -7.23 -8.94 7.08
CA MET A 351 -6.10 -9.71 7.59
C MET A 351 -6.34 -10.19 9.02
N ARG A 352 -6.79 -9.29 9.91
CA ARG A 352 -7.11 -9.67 11.28
C ARG A 352 -8.18 -10.74 11.38
N CYS A 353 -9.24 -10.63 10.57
CA CYS A 353 -10.33 -11.61 10.59
C CYS A 353 -9.92 -12.98 10.05
N VAL A 354 -8.98 -13.04 9.10
CA VAL A 354 -8.45 -14.31 8.59
C VAL A 354 -7.45 -14.94 9.56
N LEU A 355 -6.57 -14.13 10.16
CA LEU A 355 -5.49 -14.62 11.02
C LEU A 355 -5.93 -14.95 12.45
N PHE A 356 -6.95 -14.27 12.96
CA PHE A 356 -7.29 -14.33 14.38
C PHE A 356 -8.79 -14.56 14.60
N GLU A 357 -9.12 -15.32 15.64
CA GLU A 357 -10.51 -15.58 16.01
C GLU A 357 -11.16 -14.38 16.72
N ASN A 358 -10.44 -13.77 17.66
CA ASN A 358 -10.90 -12.63 18.45
C ASN A 358 -9.77 -11.62 18.62
N THR A 359 -9.96 -10.41 18.12
CA THR A 359 -9.01 -9.30 18.29
C THR A 359 -9.70 -8.08 18.88
N SER A 360 -8.95 -7.27 19.62
CA SER A 360 -9.44 -5.99 20.12
C SER A 360 -8.29 -5.00 20.21
N TYR A 361 -8.53 -3.78 19.74
CA TYR A 361 -7.59 -2.67 19.87
C TYR A 361 -7.18 -2.43 21.34
N ASN A 362 -8.08 -2.72 22.28
CA ASN A 362 -7.85 -2.51 23.72
C ASN A 362 -7.06 -3.67 24.37
N ASN A 363 -6.55 -4.61 23.58
CA ASN A 363 -5.70 -5.70 24.06
C ASN A 363 -4.21 -5.36 24.10
N PHE A 364 -3.85 -4.13 23.78
CA PHE A 364 -2.51 -3.60 23.89
C PHE A 364 -2.51 -2.37 24.79
N ASP A 365 -1.52 -2.27 25.68
CA ASP A 365 -1.24 -1.06 26.45
C ASP A 365 0.26 -1.01 26.75
N TRP A 366 0.78 0.21 26.73
CA TRP A 366 2.19 0.51 26.91
C TRP A 366 2.35 1.87 27.55
N ASP A 367 3.37 2.00 28.39
CA ASP A 367 3.73 3.24 29.07
C ASP A 367 5.11 3.69 28.64
N ILE A 368 5.37 4.98 28.82
CA ILE A 368 6.70 5.57 28.67
C ILE A 368 7.08 6.25 29.98
N ASN A 369 8.33 6.07 30.38
CA ASN A 369 8.97 6.78 31.48
C ASN A 369 10.16 7.56 30.93
N CYS A 370 10.32 8.81 31.37
CA CYS A 370 11.42 9.67 30.95
C CYS A 370 12.29 10.00 32.17
N LYS A 371 13.60 9.79 32.04
CA LYS A 371 14.61 10.19 33.03
C LYS A 371 15.49 11.25 32.39
N GLU A 372 15.54 12.43 32.98
CA GLU A 372 16.24 13.57 32.40
C GLU A 372 17.12 14.29 33.43
N ASP A 373 18.29 14.73 32.99
CA ASP A 373 19.15 15.67 33.72
C ASP A 373 19.59 16.81 32.79
N GLU A 374 20.69 17.51 33.09
CA GLU A 374 21.19 18.60 32.24
C GLU A 374 21.91 18.13 30.96
N ARG A 375 22.36 16.87 30.93
CA ARG A 375 23.23 16.29 29.90
C ARG A 375 22.54 15.24 29.04
N TYR A 376 21.54 14.54 29.59
CA TYR A 376 20.84 13.50 28.83
C TYR A 376 19.33 13.45 29.12
N LEU A 377 18.63 12.81 28.19
CA LEU A 377 17.26 12.34 28.33
C LEU A 377 17.20 10.85 27.95
N LYS A 378 16.81 10.00 28.88
CA LYS A 378 16.52 8.59 28.62
C LYS A 378 15.02 8.36 28.56
N ILE A 379 14.55 7.76 27.48
CA ILE A 379 13.18 7.24 27.37
C ILE A 379 13.18 5.73 27.61
N GLU A 380 12.19 5.24 28.36
CA GLU A 380 11.99 3.83 28.68
C GLU A 380 10.54 3.46 28.38
N ILE A 381 10.32 2.50 27.48
CA ILE A 381 8.99 2.02 27.09
C ILE A 381 8.74 0.67 27.76
N ASP A 382 7.53 0.47 28.28
CA ASP A 382 7.10 -0.79 28.89
C ASP A 382 5.69 -1.19 28.43
N VAL A 383 5.60 -2.29 27.67
CA VAL A 383 4.35 -2.87 27.17
C VAL A 383 3.67 -3.67 28.29
N LYS A 384 2.69 -3.04 28.95
CA LYS A 384 1.92 -3.58 30.08
C LYS A 384 0.98 -4.71 29.66
N LYS A 385 0.40 -4.63 28.45
CA LYS A 385 -0.55 -5.62 27.93
C LYS A 385 -0.28 -5.92 26.46
N GLY A 386 -0.41 -7.19 26.06
CA GLY A 386 -0.13 -7.62 24.68
C GLY A 386 1.36 -7.67 24.37
N LYS A 387 1.75 -7.56 23.10
CA LYS A 387 3.14 -7.48 22.64
C LYS A 387 3.20 -6.61 21.39
N THR A 388 4.35 -5.99 21.11
CA THR A 388 4.57 -5.36 19.80
C THR A 388 4.66 -6.44 18.71
N PHE A 389 4.25 -6.09 17.50
CA PHE A 389 4.52 -6.86 16.29
C PHE A 389 6.02 -6.88 16.00
N SER A 390 6.62 -5.70 16.02
CA SER A 390 8.03 -5.49 15.72
C SER A 390 8.94 -5.86 16.90
N PRO A 391 10.18 -6.32 16.64
CA PRO A 391 11.20 -6.48 17.67
C PRO A 391 11.51 -5.20 18.45
N GLN A 392 11.15 -4.02 17.93
CA GLN A 392 11.25 -2.72 18.61
C GLN A 392 10.12 -1.77 18.15
N PRO A 393 9.86 -0.64 18.81
CA PRO A 393 9.02 0.43 18.24
C PRO A 393 9.81 1.32 17.28
N PHE A 394 9.13 1.99 16.35
CA PHE A 394 9.76 2.96 15.46
C PHE A 394 9.98 4.26 16.23
N LEU A 395 11.23 4.69 16.36
CA LEU A 395 11.57 5.98 16.96
C LEU A 395 11.59 7.06 15.87
N ALA A 396 10.71 8.04 15.98
CA ALA A 396 10.66 9.23 15.14
C ALA A 396 11.14 10.43 15.96
N ILE A 397 12.02 11.23 15.40
CA ILE A 397 12.64 12.36 16.10
C ILE A 397 12.40 13.61 15.26
N LYS A 398 11.90 14.68 15.87
CA LYS A 398 11.78 16.00 15.27
C LYS A 398 12.56 17.02 16.10
N THR A 399 13.39 17.79 15.42
CA THR A 399 14.15 18.89 16.02
C THR A 399 13.40 20.21 15.97
N ILE A 400 13.83 21.18 16.78
CA ILE A 400 13.27 22.54 16.80
C ILE A 400 13.45 23.24 15.44
N GLU A 401 14.49 22.88 14.68
CA GLU A 401 14.73 23.37 13.31
C GLU A 401 13.80 22.73 12.26
N GLY A 402 13.01 21.72 12.64
CA GLY A 402 12.08 21.04 11.74
C GLY A 402 12.70 19.90 10.92
N ASN A 403 13.90 19.45 11.27
CA ASN A 403 14.49 18.22 10.72
C ASN A 403 13.90 16.98 11.39
N TYR A 404 13.80 15.89 10.63
CA TYR A 404 13.20 14.62 11.06
C TYR A 404 14.21 13.48 10.92
N TYR A 405 14.26 12.60 11.91
CA TYR A 405 15.18 11.48 11.97
C TYR A 405 14.50 10.21 12.49
N HIS A 406 15.20 9.08 12.32
CA HIS A 406 14.87 7.79 12.89
C HIS A 406 16.14 7.19 13.51
N ASP A 407 15.96 6.47 14.62
CA ASP A 407 17.01 5.61 15.20
C ASP A 407 16.38 4.36 15.84
N ASN A 408 17.20 3.45 16.35
CA ASN A 408 16.79 2.18 16.93
C ASN A 408 16.82 2.21 18.45
N PHE A 409 15.89 1.52 19.08
CA PHE A 409 15.89 1.32 20.53
C PHE A 409 16.87 0.21 20.95
N ASP A 410 17.44 0.36 22.14
CA ASP A 410 18.02 -0.76 22.87
C ASP A 410 16.90 -1.68 23.38
N ILE A 411 16.98 -2.97 23.03
CA ILE A 411 16.01 -3.98 23.47
C ILE A 411 16.37 -4.45 24.88
N GLN A 412 15.59 -4.04 25.88
CA GLN A 412 15.77 -4.44 27.28
C GLN A 412 15.04 -5.76 27.58
N LEU A 413 13.86 -5.95 26.97
CA LEU A 413 13.13 -7.21 26.97
C LEU A 413 12.39 -7.34 25.63
N PRO A 414 12.65 -8.38 24.82
CA PRO A 414 12.06 -8.52 23.49
C PRO A 414 10.54 -8.33 23.49
N PHE A 415 10.04 -7.51 22.56
CA PHE A 415 8.62 -7.19 22.36
C PHE A 415 7.91 -6.49 23.55
N LYS A 416 8.67 -6.11 24.58
CA LYS A 416 8.11 -5.67 25.86
C LYS A 416 8.74 -4.41 26.42
N LYS A 417 10.07 -4.32 26.47
CA LYS A 417 10.78 -3.20 27.10
C LYS A 417 11.89 -2.69 26.22
N PHE A 418 11.92 -1.38 26.05
CA PHE A 418 12.82 -0.69 25.14
C PHE A 418 13.37 0.56 25.82
N SER A 419 14.57 0.97 25.48
CA SER A 419 15.10 2.26 25.92
C SER A 419 15.92 2.95 24.85
N TYR A 420 15.99 4.27 24.92
CA TYR A 420 16.86 5.07 24.09
C TYR A 420 17.39 6.26 24.91
N VAL A 421 18.65 6.62 24.70
CA VAL A 421 19.30 7.74 25.38
C VAL A 421 19.60 8.84 24.36
N PHE A 422 19.10 10.04 24.63
CA PHE A 422 19.45 11.27 23.94
C PHE A 422 20.52 12.00 24.75
N ASP A 423 21.67 12.25 24.14
CA ASP A 423 22.84 12.89 24.72
C ASP A 423 23.74 13.49 23.62
N ASN A 424 24.97 13.87 23.96
CA ASN A 424 25.93 14.42 22.99
C ASN A 424 26.53 13.39 22.02
N LEU A 425 26.33 12.09 22.23
CA LEU A 425 26.79 11.02 21.33
C LEU A 425 25.70 10.62 20.33
N THR A 426 24.45 10.91 20.66
CA THR A 426 23.27 10.67 19.82
C THR A 426 22.72 11.99 19.28
N ILE A 427 21.69 12.55 19.92
CA ILE A 427 21.11 13.86 19.61
C ILE A 427 20.93 14.62 20.92
N ASP A 428 21.47 15.84 20.98
CA ASP A 428 21.35 16.71 22.15
C ASP A 428 19.87 16.94 22.48
N PRO A 429 19.40 16.58 23.69
CA PRO A 429 18.01 16.80 24.11
C PRO A 429 17.54 18.25 23.92
N LYS A 430 18.44 19.23 23.99
CA LYS A 430 18.11 20.66 23.88
C LYS A 430 17.62 21.06 22.49
N ILE A 431 17.97 20.30 21.44
CA ILE A 431 17.52 20.58 20.07
C ILE A 431 16.27 19.80 19.67
N LEU A 432 15.75 18.94 20.56
CA LEU A 432 14.56 18.15 20.31
C LEU A 432 13.29 18.99 20.51
N ASP A 433 12.36 18.85 19.56
CA ASP A 433 11.00 19.39 19.63
C ASP A 433 10.02 18.29 20.04
N THR A 434 9.98 17.21 19.27
CA THR A 434 9.03 16.12 19.47
C THR A 434 9.69 14.78 19.22
N ILE A 435 9.45 13.81 20.11
CA ILE A 435 9.75 12.40 19.88
C ILE A 435 8.43 11.68 19.62
N GLY A 436 8.31 11.01 18.47
CA GLY A 436 7.21 10.11 18.14
C GLY A 436 7.65 8.66 18.28
N ILE A 437 6.77 7.80 18.77
CA ILE A 437 7.04 6.37 18.91
C ILE A 437 5.86 5.63 18.30
N GLY A 438 6.09 4.89 17.23
CA GLY A 438 5.06 4.14 16.50
C GLY A 438 5.27 2.63 16.58
N THR A 439 4.22 1.85 16.77
CA THR A 439 4.30 0.39 16.67
C THR A 439 2.97 -0.21 16.25
N CYS A 440 2.99 -1.42 15.70
CA CYS A 440 1.81 -2.27 15.64
C CYS A 440 1.83 -3.25 16.82
N ASP A 441 0.68 -3.61 17.37
CA ASP A 441 0.59 -4.72 18.32
C ASP A 441 0.61 -6.09 17.62
N GLY A 442 0.62 -7.18 18.38
CA GLY A 442 0.62 -8.54 17.85
C GLY A 442 -0.59 -8.93 16.98
N TYR A 443 -1.63 -8.08 16.91
CA TYR A 443 -2.77 -8.23 16.00
C TYR A 443 -2.72 -7.24 14.83
N GLY A 444 -1.65 -6.46 14.71
CA GLY A 444 -1.46 -5.47 13.67
C GLY A 444 -2.30 -4.20 13.85
N TYR A 445 -2.74 -3.86 15.06
CA TYR A 445 -3.29 -2.53 15.31
C TYR A 445 -2.17 -1.52 15.57
N PRO A 446 -2.20 -0.32 14.96
CA PRO A 446 -1.20 0.70 15.19
C PRO A 446 -1.43 1.48 16.50
N HIS A 447 -0.34 1.87 17.15
CA HIS A 447 -0.28 2.61 18.40
C HIS A 447 0.82 3.66 18.33
N ILE A 448 0.56 4.86 18.88
CA ILE A 448 1.52 5.96 18.89
C ILE A 448 1.59 6.61 20.27
N ILE A 449 2.81 6.93 20.70
CA ILE A 449 3.10 7.86 21.80
C ILE A 449 3.86 9.06 21.23
N ARG A 450 3.56 10.27 21.71
CA ARG A 450 4.36 11.46 21.44
C ARG A 450 4.87 12.06 22.75
N VAL A 451 6.11 12.51 22.73
CA VAL A 451 6.75 13.23 23.83
C VAL A 451 7.17 14.59 23.31
N TYR A 452 6.61 15.64 23.88
CA TYR A 452 6.93 17.02 23.52
C TYR A 452 7.98 17.58 24.47
N LEU A 453 8.98 18.25 23.92
CA LEU A 453 10.14 18.74 24.65
C LEU A 453 10.27 20.26 24.54
N LYS A 454 10.89 20.85 25.55
CA LYS A 454 11.34 22.24 25.50
C LYS A 454 12.62 22.39 26.31
N ASN A 455 13.69 22.82 25.65
CA ASN A 455 15.03 22.98 26.23
C ASN A 455 15.54 21.69 26.91
N GLY A 456 15.37 20.54 26.26
CA GLY A 456 15.84 19.25 26.79
C GLY A 456 15.03 18.67 27.95
N LYS A 457 13.86 19.27 28.25
CA LYS A 457 12.96 18.79 29.31
C LYS A 457 11.62 18.37 28.72
N VAL A 458 11.09 17.25 29.19
CA VAL A 458 9.77 16.75 28.82
C VAL A 458 8.70 17.72 29.33
N LYS A 459 7.79 18.10 28.43
CA LYS A 459 6.64 18.98 28.74
C LYS A 459 5.34 18.22 28.78
N GLU A 460 5.16 17.31 27.83
CA GLU A 460 3.93 16.56 27.70
C GLU A 460 4.22 15.19 27.09
N ILE A 461 3.46 14.19 27.54
CA ILE A 461 3.45 12.86 26.98
C ILE A 461 2.00 12.56 26.58
N GLU A 462 1.80 12.23 25.31
CA GLU A 462 0.50 11.96 24.72
C GLU A 462 0.45 10.51 24.21
N LYS A 463 -0.43 9.69 24.78
CA LYS A 463 -0.85 8.42 24.17
C LYS A 463 -1.92 8.72 23.12
N VAL A 464 -1.55 8.64 21.84
CA VAL A 464 -2.41 9.07 20.74
C VAL A 464 -3.56 8.09 20.53
N LYS A 465 -4.80 8.60 20.57
CA LYS A 465 -5.97 7.81 20.19
C LYS A 465 -6.05 7.69 18.66
N ILE A 466 -5.55 6.58 18.13
CA ILE A 466 -5.54 6.35 16.68
C ILE A 466 -6.97 6.33 16.13
N SER A 467 -7.22 7.14 15.11
CA SER A 467 -8.50 7.20 14.41
C SER A 467 -8.84 5.84 13.78
N SER A 468 -10.12 5.47 13.72
CA SER A 468 -10.53 4.22 13.06
C SER A 468 -10.10 4.17 11.60
N MET A 469 -9.93 5.29 10.91
CA MET A 469 -9.48 5.34 9.51
C MET A 469 -8.02 4.88 9.29
N PHE A 470 -7.25 4.72 10.36
CA PHE A 470 -5.85 4.27 10.33
C PHE A 470 -5.65 2.88 10.94
N ARG A 471 -6.72 2.21 11.40
CA ARG A 471 -6.64 0.91 12.08
C ARG A 471 -6.79 -0.25 11.11
#